data_AF-W7Z8W3-F1
#
_entry.id   AF-W7Z8W3-F1
#
_cell.length_a   1.000
_cell.length_b   1.000
_cell.length_c   1.000
_cell.angle_alpha   90.00
_cell.angle_beta   90.00
_cell.angle_gamma   90.00
#
_symmetry.space_group_name_H-M   'P 1'
#
loop_
_entity.id
_entity.type
_entity.pdbx_description
1 polymer ?
#
loop_
_entity_poly.entity_id
_entity_poly.type
_entity_poly.pdbx_seq_one_letter_code
_entity_poly.pdbx_strand_id
1 'polypeptide(L)' 'MSIRGLGIGKPRTRLGKFLDNNGLTQSWLEQKTGISNPTMVKLCGDKSYSPYENTKIKIIKVLRKELDEYIDVNDFW' A
#
# COMPACT_ATOMS: atom_id res chain seq x y z
N MET A 1 18.02 -11.19 -7.01
CA MET A 1 16.79 -10.85 -6.26
C MET A 1 15.84 -10.16 -7.22
N SER A 2 14.70 -10.77 -7.56
CA SER A 2 13.89 -10.36 -8.71
C SER A 2 13.35 -8.93 -8.64
N ILE A 3 13.88 -8.08 -9.51
CA ILE A 3 13.30 -6.83 -9.96
C ILE A 3 12.02 -7.19 -10.71
N ARG A 4 10.83 -7.01 -10.10
CA ARG A 4 9.55 -7.24 -10.76
C ARG A 4 8.79 -5.92 -10.93
N GLY A 5 9.07 -5.25 -12.05
CA GLY A 5 8.07 -4.48 -12.81
C GLY A 5 7.81 -3.03 -12.39
N LEU A 6 8.81 -2.16 -12.57
CA LEU A 6 8.57 -0.74 -12.89
C LEU A 6 8.20 -0.63 -14.38
N GLY A 7 7.02 -0.10 -14.70
CA GLY A 7 6.49 0.13 -16.06
C GLY A 7 5.70 -1.07 -16.64
N ILE A 8 4.52 -0.96 -17.27
CA ILE A 8 3.88 0.13 -18.03
C ILE A 8 2.35 -0.08 -17.89
N GLY A 9 1.59 0.91 -17.42
CA GLY A 9 0.13 1.00 -17.66
C GLY A 9 -0.85 0.44 -16.61
N LYS A 10 -0.43 -0.22 -15.51
CA LYS A 10 -1.39 -0.59 -14.46
C LYS A 10 -1.80 0.64 -13.64
N PRO A 11 -3.11 0.87 -13.41
CA PRO A 11 -3.52 1.89 -12.46
C PRO A 11 -2.83 1.63 -11.13
N ARG A 12 -2.20 2.67 -10.58
CA ARG A 12 -1.66 2.65 -9.22
C ARG A 12 -2.46 3.62 -8.38
N THR A 13 -2.85 3.19 -7.20
CA THR A 13 -3.46 4.05 -6.18
C THR A 13 -2.40 4.96 -5.57
N ARG A 14 -2.83 5.93 -4.75
CA ARG A 14 -1.90 6.78 -4.00
C ARG A 14 -1.01 5.93 -3.07
N LEU A 15 -1.58 4.93 -2.40
CA LEU A 15 -0.84 3.95 -1.61
C LEU A 15 0.21 3.20 -2.45
N GLY A 16 -0.18 2.69 -3.62
CA GLY A 16 0.74 1.98 -4.50
C GLY A 16 1.93 2.84 -4.91
N LYS A 17 1.67 4.09 -5.33
CA LYS A 17 2.71 5.07 -5.67
C LYS A 17 3.61 5.41 -4.49
N PHE A 18 3.03 5.55 -3.30
CA PHE A 18 3.79 5.83 -2.09
C PHE A 18 4.75 4.69 -1.76
N LEU A 19 4.31 3.43 -1.87
CA LEU A 19 5.19 2.28 -1.70
C LEU A 19 6.31 2.26 -2.74
N ASP A 20 5.98 2.49 -4.02
CA ASP A 20 6.97 2.54 -5.09
C ASP A 20 8.01 3.65 -4.84
N ASN A 21 7.59 4.85 -4.38
CA ASN A 21 8.47 5.98 -4.09
C ASN A 21 9.41 5.73 -2.90
N ASN A 22 8.95 4.96 -1.91
CA ASN A 22 9.75 4.57 -0.74
C ASN A 22 10.56 3.28 -0.98
N GLY A 23 10.52 2.68 -2.17
CA GLY A 23 11.19 1.42 -2.46
C GLY A 23 10.61 0.20 -1.73
N LEU A 24 9.36 0.30 -1.26
CA LEU A 24 8.65 -0.74 -0.53
C LEU A 24 7.85 -1.65 -1.46
N THR A 25 7.74 -2.93 -1.10
CA THR A 25 6.99 -3.92 -1.87
C THR A 25 5.63 -4.23 -1.24
N GLN A 26 4.68 -4.69 -2.05
CA GLN A 26 3.36 -5.13 -1.56
C GLN A 26 3.50 -6.30 -0.55
N SER A 27 4.44 -7.21 -0.79
CA SER A 27 4.75 -8.33 0.11
C SER A 27 5.34 -7.87 1.44
N TRP A 28 6.04 -6.74 1.48
CA TRP A 28 6.50 -6.14 2.74
C TRP A 28 5.30 -5.65 3.56
N LEU A 29 4.39 -4.91 2.92
CA LEU A 29 3.20 -4.41 3.59
C LEU A 29 2.28 -5.57 4.03
N GLU A 30 2.21 -6.64 3.24
CA GLU A 30 1.50 -7.88 3.56
C GLU A 30 2.00 -8.50 4.88
N GLN A 31 3.32 -8.71 4.99
CA GLN A 31 3.95 -9.29 6.18
C GLN A 31 3.78 -8.41 7.42
N LYS A 32 3.81 -7.09 7.27
CA LYS A 32 3.68 -6.15 8.39
C LYS A 32 2.23 -5.99 8.87
N THR A 33 1.27 -6.00 7.94
CA THR A 33 -0.15 -5.76 8.25
C THR A 33 -0.93 -7.05 8.51
N GLY A 34 -0.44 -8.20 8.03
CA GLY A 34 -1.16 -9.47 8.02
C GLY A 34 -2.38 -9.48 7.09
N ILE A 35 -2.51 -8.49 6.20
CA ILE A 35 -3.59 -8.44 5.20
C ILE A 35 -3.20 -9.37 4.06
N SER A 36 -4.14 -10.17 3.54
CA SER A 36 -3.86 -11.09 2.45
C SER A 36 -3.38 -10.39 1.17
N ASN A 37 -2.42 -11.01 0.46
CA ASN A 37 -1.92 -10.58 -0.85
C ASN A 37 -2.99 -10.06 -1.84
N PRO A 38 -4.11 -10.76 -2.10
CA PRO A 38 -5.11 -10.30 -3.09
C PRO A 38 -5.74 -8.95 -2.72
N THR A 39 -5.92 -8.69 -1.43
CA THR A 39 -6.42 -7.40 -0.95
C THR A 39 -5.37 -6.32 -1.17
N MET A 40 -4.09 -6.60 -0.93
CA MET A 40 -3.00 -5.65 -1.16
C MET A 40 -2.86 -5.27 -2.63
N VAL A 41 -2.98 -6.25 -3.53
CA VAL A 41 -2.97 -6.01 -4.98
C VAL A 41 -4.11 -5.09 -5.38
N LYS A 42 -5.33 -5.31 -4.87
CA LYS A 42 -6.47 -4.43 -5.11
C LYS A 42 -6.23 -3.03 -4.54
N LEU A 43 -5.70 -2.93 -3.32
CA LEU A 43 -5.39 -1.66 -2.68
C LEU A 43 -4.35 -0.83 -3.42
N CYS A 44 -3.36 -1.47 -4.04
CA CYS A 44 -2.31 -0.79 -4.78
C CYS A 44 -2.70 -0.52 -6.24
N GLY A 45 -3.60 -1.33 -6.81
CA GLY A 45 -3.95 -1.33 -8.23
C GLY A 45 -5.28 -0.65 -8.57
N ASP A 46 -6.28 -0.73 -7.69
CA ASP A 46 -7.64 -0.32 -7.99
C ASP A 46 -8.01 0.94 -7.19
N LYS A 47 -8.19 2.06 -7.90
CA LYS A 47 -8.58 3.35 -7.30
C LYS A 47 -10.04 3.39 -6.86
N SER A 48 -10.89 2.54 -7.45
CA SER A 48 -12.30 2.43 -7.09
C SER A 48 -12.50 1.52 -5.88
N TYR A 49 -11.50 0.71 -5.54
CA TYR A 49 -11.54 -0.16 -4.38
C TYR A 49 -11.29 0.61 -3.07
N SER A 50 -12.37 0.84 -2.32
CA SER A 50 -12.30 1.34 -0.94
C SER A 50 -12.38 0.16 0.03
N PRO A 51 -11.30 -0.15 0.79
CA PRO A 51 -11.35 -1.18 1.81
C PRO A 51 -12.14 -0.73 3.04
N TYR A 52 -12.43 -1.69 3.92
CA TYR A 52 -12.95 -1.42 5.26
C TYR A 52 -12.03 -0.49 6.07
N GLU A 53 -12.61 0.35 6.92
CA GLU A 53 -11.87 1.29 7.77
C GLU A 53 -10.81 0.61 8.63
N ASN A 54 -11.12 -0.57 9.18
CA ASN A 54 -10.16 -1.37 9.94
C ASN A 54 -8.88 -1.70 9.16
N THR A 55 -9.01 -1.97 7.87
CA THR A 55 -7.87 -2.25 6.97
C THR A 55 -7.07 -0.98 6.73
N LYS A 56 -7.73 0.16 6.50
CA LYS A 56 -7.06 1.46 6.37
C LYS A 56 -6.24 1.78 7.61
N ILE A 57 -6.86 1.72 8.79
CA ILE A 57 -6.20 2.00 10.08
C ILE A 57 -4.98 1.10 10.29
N LYS A 58 -5.06 -0.20 9.98
CA LYS A 58 -3.92 -1.13 10.09
C LYS A 58 -2.76 -0.72 9.19
N ILE A 59 -3.04 -0.39 7.92
CA ILE A 59 -2.02 0.06 6.97
C ILE A 59 -1.37 1.35 7.47
N ILE A 60 -2.17 2.35 7.83
CA ILE A 60 -1.65 3.64 8.32
C ILE A 60 -0.83 3.45 9.58
N LYS A 61 -1.25 2.62 10.54
CA LYS A 61 -0.45 2.34 11.74
C LYS A 61 0.91 1.74 11.41
N VAL A 62 0.98 0.83 10.45
CA VAL A 62 2.25 0.25 9.99
C VAL A 62 3.11 1.30 9.29
N LEU A 63 2.54 2.08 8.38
CA LEU A 63 3.27 3.13 7.66
C LEU A 63 3.78 4.20 8.64
N ARG A 64 2.97 4.62 9.61
CA ARG A 64 3.37 5.55 10.66
C ARG A 64 4.53 5.05 11.49
N LYS A 65 4.51 3.75 11.82
CA LYS A 65 5.53 3.13 12.66
C LYS A 65 6.85 2.92 11.92
N GLU A 66 6.81 2.60 10.64
CA GLU A 66 7.99 2.19 9.87
C GLU A 66 8.61 3.35 9.08
N LEU A 67 7.85 4.41 8.77
CA LEU A 67 8.29 5.52 7.92
C LEU A 67 8.18 6.86 8.64
N ASP A 68 6.95 7.35 8.87
CA ASP A 68 6.72 8.71 9.35
C ASP A 68 5.36 8.84 10.07
N GLU A 69 5.36 9.43 11.27
CA GLU A 69 4.19 9.55 12.13
C GLU A 69 3.08 10.48 11.58
N TYR A 70 3.43 11.39 10.67
CA TYR A 70 2.51 12.37 10.07
C TYR A 70 1.67 11.80 8.92
N ILE A 71 1.93 10.56 8.50
CA ILE A 71 1.17 9.89 7.45
C ILE A 71 -0.31 9.79 7.84
N ASP A 72 -1.22 10.32 7.03
CA ASP A 72 -2.66 10.25 7.29
C ASP A 72 -3.43 9.35 6.31
N VAL A 73 -4.59 8.86 6.74
CA VAL A 73 -5.46 8.03 5.90
C VAL A 73 -5.95 8.78 4.65
N ASN A 74 -6.22 10.09 4.80
CA ASN A 74 -6.69 10.96 3.72
C ASN A 74 -5.63 11.19 2.63
N ASP A 75 -4.36 10.92 2.92
CA ASP A 75 -3.31 11.00 1.90
C ASP A 75 -3.52 9.93 0.83
N PHE A 76 -4.06 8.77 1.20
CA PHE A 76 -4.19 7.62 0.30
C PHE A 76 -5.59 7.35 -0.24
N TRP A 77 -6.64 7.66 0.52
CA TRP A 77 -8.06 7.50 0.15
C TRP A 77 -8.79 8.82 0.27
#